data_AF-A4N395-F1
#
_entry.id   AF-A4N395-F1
#
_cell.length_a   1.000
_cell.length_b   1.000
_cell.length_c   1.000
_cell.angle_alpha   90.00
_cell.angle_beta   90.00
_cell.angle_gamma   90.00
#
_symmetry.space_group_name_H-M   'P 1'
#
loop_
_entity.id
_entity.type
_entity.pdbx_description
1 polymer ?
#
loop_
_entity_poly.entity_id
_entity_poly.type
_entity_poly.pdbx_seq_one_letter_code
_entity_poly.pdbx_strand_id
1 'polypeptide(L)'
;MTESNAYRGLAWVAAMALFMQSLDATILNTALPAISSDLHKPAFEMQMAIIAYSLAVALFIPLTAWAAAKFGTLSVFRGAVFTFILGSIACAAAPNLESLILARVIQGMGGAFMMPVARLAIIQAVPKQQLVNAWNLMATAGLIGPILGPILGGWLVIHASWHWIFLINIPIGVLGILASGSVMNNIKGEAEKLDWTGFLLFASGLVGITLGLDLLGESQHNSSVTYSILVVGILLLVAYCGYAKNNEDAILPLSLFRTRTFRLGIIANIFIRLSASGVPFFIAFNVPIIFRL
;
A
#
# COMPACT_ATOMS: atom_id res chain seq x y z
N MET A 1 -21.63 -16.79 -17.61
CA MET A 1 -21.67 -16.28 -16.22
C MET A 1 -22.67 -15.13 -16.20
N THR A 2 -23.75 -15.21 -15.43
CA THR A 2 -24.71 -14.11 -15.24
C THR A 2 -23.96 -12.88 -14.70
N GLU A 3 -24.30 -11.66 -15.16
CA GLU A 3 -23.60 -10.41 -14.79
C GLU A 3 -23.41 -10.25 -13.27
N SER A 4 -24.36 -10.77 -12.47
CA SER A 4 -24.31 -10.79 -11.00
C SER A 4 -23.14 -11.59 -10.40
N ASN A 5 -22.69 -12.66 -11.06
CA ASN A 5 -21.58 -13.48 -10.58
C ASN A 5 -20.20 -12.89 -10.94
N ALA A 6 -20.12 -12.12 -12.03
CA ALA A 6 -18.86 -11.55 -12.50
C ALA A 6 -18.35 -10.42 -11.57
N TYR A 7 -19.23 -9.51 -11.14
CA TYR A 7 -18.82 -8.40 -10.24
C TYR A 7 -18.39 -8.91 -8.87
N ARG A 8 -19.03 -9.97 -8.35
CA ARG A 8 -18.69 -10.59 -7.07
C ARG A 8 -17.29 -11.20 -7.10
N GLY A 9 -16.95 -11.89 -8.18
CA GLY A 9 -15.59 -12.43 -8.36
C GLY A 9 -14.55 -11.31 -8.30
N LEU A 10 -14.76 -10.20 -9.02
CA LEU A 10 -13.79 -9.09 -9.07
C LEU A 10 -13.65 -8.44 -7.68
N ALA A 11 -14.77 -8.26 -6.99
CA ALA A 11 -14.78 -7.75 -5.62
C ALA A 11 -14.04 -8.68 -4.65
N TRP A 12 -14.12 -10.01 -4.81
CA TRP A 12 -13.35 -10.97 -4.01
C TRP A 12 -11.85 -10.94 -4.31
N VAL A 13 -11.45 -10.81 -5.58
CA VAL A 13 -10.03 -10.65 -5.95
C VAL A 13 -9.47 -9.35 -5.38
N ALA A 14 -10.25 -8.26 -5.45
CA ALA A 14 -9.88 -6.99 -4.83
C ALA A 14 -9.87 -7.05 -3.30
N ALA A 15 -10.83 -7.77 -2.70
CA ALA A 15 -10.87 -8.01 -1.26
C ALA A 15 -9.63 -8.77 -0.80
N MET A 16 -9.21 -9.79 -1.53
CA MET A 16 -8.00 -10.54 -1.23
C MET A 16 -6.76 -9.64 -1.29
N ALA A 17 -6.65 -8.77 -2.30
CA ALA A 17 -5.55 -7.81 -2.38
C ALA A 17 -5.52 -6.87 -1.17
N LEU A 18 -6.68 -6.32 -0.78
CA LEU A 18 -6.82 -5.47 0.40
C LEU A 18 -6.50 -6.24 1.68
N PHE A 19 -7.01 -7.46 1.80
CA PHE A 19 -6.79 -8.35 2.94
C PHE A 19 -5.31 -8.65 3.11
N MET A 20 -4.61 -9.09 2.06
CA MET A 20 -3.16 -9.38 2.10
C MET A 20 -2.35 -8.17 2.53
N GLN A 21 -2.60 -7.01 1.90
CA GLN A 21 -1.87 -5.78 2.23
C GLN A 21 -2.14 -5.32 3.67
N SER A 22 -3.37 -5.46 4.13
CA SER A 22 -3.77 -5.04 5.47
C SER A 22 -3.27 -6.01 6.54
N LEU A 23 -3.31 -7.33 6.26
CA LEU A 23 -2.75 -8.37 7.12
C LEU A 23 -1.25 -8.20 7.26
N ASP A 24 -0.53 -8.02 6.15
CA ASP A 24 0.94 -7.84 6.16
C ASP A 24 1.37 -6.60 6.97
N ALA A 25 0.63 -5.50 6.85
CA ALA A 25 0.90 -4.28 7.61
C ALA A 25 0.67 -4.47 9.12
N THR A 26 -0.38 -5.19 9.54
CA THR A 26 -0.69 -5.35 10.97
C THR A 26 0.07 -6.49 11.64
N ILE A 27 0.25 -7.63 10.95
CA ILE A 27 0.92 -8.81 11.51
C ILE A 27 2.39 -8.51 11.84
N LEU A 28 3.05 -7.68 11.03
CA LEU A 28 4.45 -7.30 11.24
C LEU A 28 4.63 -6.51 12.53
N ASN A 29 3.73 -5.54 12.81
CA ASN A 29 3.81 -4.71 14.01
C ASN A 29 3.75 -5.57 15.28
N THR A 30 2.95 -6.64 15.29
CA THR A 30 2.86 -7.57 16.41
C THR A 30 4.09 -8.48 16.54
N ALA A 31 4.72 -8.85 15.42
CA ALA A 31 5.89 -9.72 15.41
C ALA A 31 7.22 -8.97 15.60
N LEU A 32 7.22 -7.64 15.51
CA LEU A 32 8.42 -6.80 15.50
C LEU A 32 9.37 -7.07 16.69
N PRO A 33 8.89 -7.25 17.94
CA PRO A 33 9.77 -7.60 19.07
C PRO A 33 10.51 -8.94 18.88
N ALA A 34 9.84 -9.94 18.29
CA ALA A 34 10.46 -11.23 18.03
C ALA A 34 11.51 -11.16 16.91
N ILE A 35 11.24 -10.40 15.85
CA ILE A 35 12.22 -10.17 14.78
C ILE A 35 13.44 -9.40 15.31
N SER A 36 13.20 -8.39 16.16
CA SER A 36 14.26 -7.63 16.85
C SER A 36 15.16 -8.54 17.68
N SER A 37 14.58 -9.48 18.43
CA SER A 37 15.33 -10.46 19.23
C SER A 37 16.14 -11.42 18.35
N ASP A 38 15.58 -11.90 17.25
CA ASP A 38 16.23 -12.89 16.38
C ASP A 38 17.39 -12.26 15.57
N LEU A 39 17.18 -11.05 15.05
CA LEU A 39 18.20 -10.31 14.29
C LEU A 39 19.20 -9.54 15.18
N HIS A 40 19.04 -9.60 16.51
CA HIS A 40 19.90 -8.90 17.47
C HIS A 40 20.01 -7.40 17.19
N LYS A 41 18.90 -6.79 16.76
CA LYS A 41 18.81 -5.36 16.41
C LYS A 41 17.79 -4.65 17.30
N PRO A 42 18.02 -3.39 17.68
CA PRO A 42 17.03 -2.60 18.42
C PRO A 42 15.69 -2.56 17.68
N ALA A 43 14.58 -2.62 18.43
CA ALA A 43 13.24 -2.58 17.84
C ALA A 43 12.98 -1.30 17.01
N PHE A 44 13.60 -0.17 17.38
CA PHE A 44 13.51 1.05 16.58
C PHE A 44 14.18 0.88 15.20
N GLU A 45 15.30 0.16 15.09
CA GLU A 45 15.92 -0.12 13.78
C GLU A 45 15.01 -1.01 12.92
N MET A 46 14.25 -1.91 13.56
CA MET A 46 13.27 -2.76 12.86
C MET A 46 12.12 -1.96 12.25
N GLN A 47 11.80 -0.77 12.79
CA GLN A 47 10.79 0.13 12.23
C GLN A 47 11.11 0.53 10.79
N MET A 48 12.41 0.59 10.43
CA MET A 48 12.85 0.89 9.07
C MET A 48 12.33 -0.12 8.04
N ALA A 49 12.07 -1.37 8.43
CA ALA A 49 11.47 -2.36 7.55
C ALA A 49 10.00 -2.02 7.19
N ILE A 50 9.25 -1.44 8.14
CA ILE A 50 7.87 -0.97 7.92
C ILE A 50 7.87 0.26 7.02
N ILE A 51 8.77 1.20 7.32
CA ILE A 51 8.94 2.45 6.57
C ILE A 51 9.34 2.13 5.12
N ALA A 52 10.34 1.26 4.91
CA ALA A 52 10.80 0.89 3.57
C ALA A 52 9.69 0.32 2.68
N TYR A 53 8.82 -0.55 3.23
CA TYR A 53 7.64 -1.05 2.51
C TYR A 53 6.68 0.08 2.14
N SER A 54 6.36 0.94 3.12
CA SER A 54 5.39 2.03 2.93
C SER A 54 5.87 3.06 1.89
N LEU A 55 7.17 3.36 1.90
CA LEU A 55 7.79 4.23 0.91
C LEU A 55 7.84 3.61 -0.48
N ALA A 56 8.16 2.32 -0.58
CA ALA A 56 8.10 1.62 -1.85
C ALA A 56 6.67 1.66 -2.41
N VAL A 57 5.65 1.40 -1.57
CA VAL A 57 4.25 1.54 -1.98
C VAL A 57 3.95 2.96 -2.48
N ALA A 58 4.32 4.00 -1.72
CA ALA A 58 4.12 5.39 -2.11
C ALA A 58 4.81 5.74 -3.44
N LEU A 59 6.06 5.32 -3.62
CA LEU A 59 6.89 5.58 -4.80
C LEU A 59 6.28 4.96 -6.07
N PHE A 60 5.75 3.74 -5.97
CA PHE A 60 5.32 2.97 -7.13
C PHE A 60 3.83 3.11 -7.48
N ILE A 61 2.97 3.61 -6.56
CA ILE A 61 1.54 3.85 -6.83
C ILE A 61 1.28 4.68 -8.12
N PRO A 62 1.99 5.79 -8.39
CA PRO A 62 1.74 6.60 -9.59
C PRO A 62 1.97 5.82 -10.90
N LEU A 63 2.89 4.85 -10.88
CA LEU A 63 3.25 4.05 -12.06
C LEU A 63 2.16 3.03 -12.43
N THR A 64 1.25 2.73 -11.51
CA THR A 64 0.23 1.69 -11.68
C THR A 64 -0.72 1.94 -12.83
N ALA A 65 -1.16 3.20 -13.01
CA ALA A 65 -2.10 3.58 -14.07
C ALA A 65 -1.48 3.37 -15.47
N TRP A 66 -0.24 3.83 -15.66
CA TRP A 66 0.50 3.64 -16.90
C TRP A 66 0.77 2.15 -17.19
N ALA A 67 1.23 1.40 -16.18
CA ALA A 67 1.51 -0.01 -16.36
C ALA A 67 0.25 -0.80 -16.71
N ALA A 68 -0.87 -0.54 -16.05
CA ALA A 68 -2.15 -1.18 -16.34
C ALA A 68 -2.64 -0.86 -17.75
N ALA A 69 -2.49 0.38 -18.21
CA ALA A 69 -2.81 0.76 -19.58
C ALA A 69 -1.92 -0.01 -20.59
N LYS A 70 -0.61 -0.05 -20.36
CA LYS A 70 0.37 -0.63 -21.30
C LYS A 70 0.35 -2.15 -21.37
N PHE A 71 0.40 -2.80 -20.21
CA PHE A 71 0.55 -4.26 -20.11
C PHE A 71 -0.78 -4.99 -19.91
N GLY A 72 -1.83 -4.26 -19.52
CA GLY A 72 -3.17 -4.78 -19.27
C GLY A 72 -3.41 -5.09 -17.79
N THR A 73 -4.66 -4.90 -17.35
CA THR A 73 -5.05 -5.02 -15.94
C THR A 73 -4.76 -6.40 -15.34
N LEU A 74 -5.12 -7.49 -15.99
CA LEU A 74 -4.87 -8.86 -15.50
C LEU A 74 -3.37 -9.16 -15.39
N SER A 75 -2.60 -8.79 -16.41
CA SER A 75 -1.16 -9.11 -16.48
C SER A 75 -0.40 -8.38 -15.37
N VAL A 76 -0.73 -7.10 -15.16
CA VAL A 76 -0.13 -6.29 -14.11
C VAL A 76 -0.57 -6.75 -12.73
N PHE A 77 -1.85 -7.10 -12.53
CA PHE A 77 -2.32 -7.62 -11.25
C PHE A 77 -1.59 -8.92 -10.86
N ARG A 78 -1.47 -9.87 -11.79
CA ARG A 78 -0.74 -11.12 -11.55
C ARG A 78 0.74 -10.88 -11.29
N GLY A 79 1.38 -10.02 -12.08
CA GLY A 79 2.76 -9.61 -11.86
C GLY A 79 2.95 -8.98 -10.48
N ALA A 80 2.03 -8.12 -10.05
CA ALA A 80 2.06 -7.48 -8.74
C ALA A 80 1.97 -8.50 -7.59
N VAL A 81 1.01 -9.42 -7.65
CA VAL A 81 0.84 -10.48 -6.63
C VAL A 81 2.05 -11.40 -6.63
N PHE A 82 2.59 -11.75 -7.80
CA PHE A 82 3.79 -12.58 -7.90
C PHE A 82 5.02 -11.90 -7.28
N THR A 83 5.25 -10.62 -7.59
CA THR A 83 6.33 -9.83 -6.97
C THR A 83 6.15 -9.71 -5.46
N PHE A 84 4.90 -9.56 -4.98
CA PHE A 84 4.61 -9.54 -3.55
C PHE A 84 4.95 -10.88 -2.87
N ILE A 85 4.63 -12.01 -3.51
CA ILE A 85 5.01 -13.35 -3.03
C ILE A 85 6.53 -13.51 -2.99
N LEU A 86 7.24 -13.11 -4.04
CA LEU A 86 8.71 -13.16 -4.07
C LEU A 86 9.32 -12.30 -2.96
N GLY A 87 8.80 -11.09 -2.75
CA GLY A 87 9.20 -10.24 -1.64
C GLY A 87 8.92 -10.88 -0.28
N SER A 88 7.77 -11.55 -0.13
CA SER A 88 7.42 -12.27 1.11
C SER A 88 8.38 -13.44 1.38
N ILE A 89 8.76 -14.20 0.36
CA ILE A 89 9.75 -15.28 0.47
C ILE A 89 11.12 -14.70 0.83
N ALA A 90 11.54 -13.61 0.19
CA ALA A 90 12.80 -12.94 0.48
C ALA A 90 12.83 -12.40 1.93
N CYS A 91 11.73 -11.84 2.42
CA CYS A 91 11.62 -11.40 3.81
C CYS A 91 11.71 -12.57 4.80
N ALA A 92 11.06 -13.70 4.50
CA ALA A 92 11.14 -14.91 5.30
C ALA A 92 12.52 -15.59 5.26
N ALA A 93 13.36 -15.26 4.29
CA ALA A 93 14.71 -15.79 4.15
C ALA A 93 15.80 -14.77 4.55
N ALA A 94 15.41 -13.60 5.08
CA ALA A 94 16.32 -12.50 5.35
C ALA A 94 17.23 -12.80 6.56
N PRO A 95 18.57 -12.92 6.38
CA PRO A 95 19.48 -13.21 7.48
C PRO A 95 19.78 -12.00 8.38
N ASN A 96 19.47 -10.78 7.93
CA ASN A 96 19.79 -9.54 8.65
C ASN A 96 18.81 -8.41 8.28
N LEU A 97 18.84 -7.32 9.05
CA LEU A 97 17.92 -6.19 8.85
C LEU A 97 18.05 -5.55 7.47
N GLU A 98 19.25 -5.41 6.92
CA GLU A 98 19.45 -4.80 5.60
C GLU A 98 18.79 -5.63 4.49
N SER A 99 18.98 -6.95 4.53
CA SER A 99 18.32 -7.87 3.60
C SER A 99 16.79 -7.85 3.76
N LEU A 100 16.28 -7.70 4.98
CA LEU A 100 14.86 -7.57 5.25
C LEU A 100 14.29 -6.26 4.68
N ILE A 101 15.02 -5.16 4.82
CA ILE A 101 14.66 -3.85 4.24
C ILE A 101 14.58 -3.95 2.71
N LEU A 102 15.59 -4.55 2.07
CA LEU A 102 15.59 -4.73 0.61
C LEU A 102 14.44 -5.63 0.15
N ALA A 103 14.19 -6.73 0.85
CA ALA A 103 13.05 -7.61 0.57
C ALA A 103 11.71 -6.89 0.74
N ARG A 104 11.59 -6.02 1.75
CA ARG A 104 10.42 -5.17 1.98
C ARG A 104 10.18 -4.16 0.87
N VAL A 105 11.24 -3.61 0.26
CA VAL A 105 11.12 -2.76 -0.93
C VAL A 105 10.53 -3.56 -2.10
N ILE A 106 11.03 -4.76 -2.37
CA ILE A 106 10.51 -5.65 -3.43
C ILE A 106 9.04 -6.01 -3.15
N GLN A 107 8.71 -6.36 -1.91
CA GLN A 107 7.35 -6.66 -1.50
C GLN A 107 6.43 -5.44 -1.68
N GLY A 108 6.91 -4.23 -1.32
CA GLY A 108 6.22 -2.97 -1.49
C GLY A 108 5.97 -2.59 -2.95
N MET A 109 6.91 -2.92 -3.85
CA MET A 109 6.71 -2.80 -5.30
C MET A 109 5.49 -3.62 -5.75
N GLY A 110 5.36 -4.88 -5.30
CA GLY A 110 4.17 -5.68 -5.59
C GLY A 110 2.91 -5.08 -4.98
N GLY A 111 2.98 -4.71 -3.70
CA GLY A 111 1.85 -4.14 -2.95
C GLY A 111 1.30 -2.84 -3.53
N ALA A 112 2.16 -2.02 -4.14
CA ALA A 112 1.77 -0.77 -4.78
C ALA A 112 0.76 -0.95 -5.91
N PHE A 113 0.86 -2.06 -6.66
CA PHE A 113 0.04 -2.31 -7.85
C PHE A 113 -1.22 -3.11 -7.56
N MET A 114 -1.20 -4.00 -6.56
CA MET A 114 -2.32 -4.92 -6.27
C MET A 114 -3.65 -4.19 -6.10
N MET A 115 -3.68 -3.17 -5.24
CA MET A 115 -4.90 -2.46 -4.88
C MET A 115 -5.41 -1.50 -5.98
N PRO A 116 -4.57 -0.61 -6.55
CA PRO A 116 -5.02 0.27 -7.64
C PRO A 116 -5.50 -0.50 -8.87
N VAL A 117 -4.80 -1.57 -9.26
CA VAL A 117 -5.16 -2.36 -10.44
C VAL A 117 -6.44 -3.17 -10.21
N ALA A 118 -6.62 -3.75 -9.01
CA ALA A 118 -7.86 -4.43 -8.67
C ALA A 118 -9.07 -3.46 -8.69
N ARG A 119 -8.89 -2.24 -8.16
CA ARG A 119 -9.91 -1.19 -8.23
C ARG A 119 -10.21 -0.77 -9.67
N LEU A 120 -9.18 -0.60 -10.49
CA LEU A 120 -9.33 -0.26 -11.90
C LEU A 120 -10.12 -1.34 -12.65
N ALA A 121 -9.84 -2.62 -12.40
CA ALA A 121 -10.58 -3.73 -13.00
C ALA A 121 -12.07 -3.74 -12.62
N ILE A 122 -12.41 -3.42 -11.37
CA ILE A 122 -13.80 -3.26 -10.94
C ILE A 122 -14.48 -2.12 -11.70
N ILE A 123 -13.83 -0.94 -11.80
CA ILE A 123 -14.38 0.23 -12.49
C ILE A 123 -14.64 -0.05 -13.97
N GLN A 124 -13.75 -0.82 -14.62
CA GLN A 124 -13.84 -1.13 -16.04
C GLN A 124 -14.91 -2.18 -16.37
N ALA A 125 -15.18 -3.12 -15.45
CA ALA A 125 -16.03 -4.28 -15.73
C ALA A 125 -17.40 -4.26 -15.03
N VAL A 126 -17.58 -3.45 -13.98
CA VAL A 126 -18.81 -3.45 -13.16
C VAL A 126 -19.69 -2.23 -13.50
N PRO A 127 -21.00 -2.42 -13.76
CA PRO A 127 -21.94 -1.32 -13.98
C PRO A 127 -21.97 -0.34 -12.80
N LYS A 128 -22.15 0.95 -13.09
CA LYS A 128 -22.09 2.03 -12.08
C LYS A 128 -23.02 1.82 -10.88
N GLN A 129 -24.20 1.23 -11.11
CA GLN A 129 -25.20 0.94 -10.08
C GLN A 129 -24.74 -0.13 -9.08
N GLN A 130 -23.81 -1.00 -9.47
CA GLN A 130 -23.30 -2.09 -8.65
C GLN A 130 -21.92 -1.78 -8.05
N LEU A 131 -21.26 -0.69 -8.46
CA LEU A 131 -19.95 -0.31 -7.94
C LEU A 131 -19.93 -0.14 -6.43
N VAL A 132 -20.97 0.49 -5.84
CA VAL A 132 -21.07 0.66 -4.39
C VAL A 132 -21.11 -0.70 -3.68
N ASN A 133 -21.85 -1.66 -4.22
CA ASN A 133 -21.93 -3.01 -3.67
C ASN A 133 -20.60 -3.75 -3.80
N ALA A 134 -19.90 -3.60 -4.93
CA ALA A 134 -18.58 -4.17 -5.13
C ALA A 134 -17.55 -3.57 -4.15
N TRP A 135 -17.59 -2.26 -3.93
CA TRP A 135 -16.74 -1.58 -2.95
C TRP A 135 -17.02 -2.00 -1.52
N ASN A 136 -18.30 -2.12 -1.15
CA ASN A 136 -18.68 -2.58 0.19
C ASN A 136 -18.18 -4.02 0.42
N LEU A 137 -18.41 -4.94 -0.54
CA LEU A 137 -17.92 -6.30 -0.42
C LEU A 137 -16.39 -6.36 -0.30
N MET A 138 -15.69 -5.61 -1.16
CA MET A 138 -14.23 -5.47 -1.11
C MET A 138 -13.75 -4.95 0.25
N ALA A 139 -14.35 -3.87 0.76
CA ALA A 139 -13.96 -3.24 2.00
C ALA A 139 -14.25 -4.14 3.21
N THR A 140 -15.46 -4.68 3.32
CA THR A 140 -15.85 -5.53 4.45
C THR A 140 -14.97 -6.76 4.54
N ALA A 141 -14.71 -7.45 3.43
CA ALA A 141 -13.84 -8.62 3.43
C ALA A 141 -12.36 -8.25 3.67
N GLY A 142 -11.88 -7.14 3.11
CA GLY A 142 -10.51 -6.67 3.33
C GLY A 142 -10.23 -6.23 4.78
N LEU A 143 -11.22 -5.65 5.46
CA LEU A 143 -11.11 -5.19 6.85
C LEU A 143 -11.01 -6.34 7.88
N ILE A 144 -11.17 -7.59 7.45
CA ILE A 144 -10.84 -8.75 8.28
C ILE A 144 -9.33 -8.84 8.53
N GLY A 145 -8.50 -8.37 7.58
CA GLY A 145 -7.03 -8.44 7.65
C GLY A 145 -6.45 -7.79 8.91
N PRO A 146 -6.77 -6.51 9.22
CA PRO A 146 -6.29 -5.85 10.42
C PRO A 146 -6.69 -6.53 11.74
N ILE A 147 -7.86 -7.16 11.77
CA ILE A 147 -8.37 -7.87 12.95
C ILE A 147 -7.59 -9.16 13.17
N LEU A 148 -7.36 -9.93 12.09
CA LEU A 148 -6.64 -11.19 12.16
C LEU A 148 -5.13 -11.01 12.34
N GLY A 149 -4.55 -9.88 11.91
CA GLY A 149 -3.12 -9.62 11.96
C GLY A 149 -2.50 -9.85 13.35
N PRO A 150 -2.92 -9.13 14.40
CA PRO A 150 -2.35 -9.32 15.73
C PRO A 150 -2.59 -10.73 16.31
N ILE A 151 -3.76 -11.32 16.03
CA ILE A 151 -4.12 -12.65 16.52
C ILE A 151 -3.21 -13.72 15.90
N LEU A 152 -3.12 -13.72 14.57
CA LEU A 152 -2.29 -14.66 13.82
C LEU A 152 -0.81 -14.39 14.04
N GLY A 153 -0.39 -13.13 14.10
CA GLY A 153 0.99 -12.74 14.33
C GLY A 153 1.50 -13.20 15.69
N GLY A 154 0.75 -12.92 16.76
CA GLY A 154 1.09 -13.40 18.10
C GLY A 154 1.13 -14.93 18.16
N TRP A 155 0.13 -15.60 17.61
CA TRP A 155 0.09 -17.07 17.60
C TRP A 155 1.25 -17.70 16.82
N LEU A 156 1.56 -17.20 15.62
CA LEU A 156 2.65 -17.70 14.77
C LEU A 156 4.03 -17.48 15.41
N VAL A 157 4.22 -16.33 16.06
CA VAL A 157 5.48 -16.02 16.75
C VAL A 157 5.69 -16.93 17.97
N ILE A 158 4.62 -17.21 18.73
CA ILE A 158 4.71 -18.05 19.94
C ILE A 158 4.91 -19.53 19.58
N HIS A 159 4.19 -20.04 18.58
CA HIS A 159 4.15 -21.48 18.29
C HIS A 159 5.05 -21.94 17.13
N ALA A 160 5.52 -21.01 16.30
CA ALA A 160 6.35 -21.33 15.15
C ALA A 160 7.58 -20.43 15.08
N SER A 161 7.56 -19.42 14.19
CA SER A 161 8.63 -18.43 14.08
C SER A 161 8.09 -17.19 13.37
N TRP A 162 8.78 -16.06 13.52
CA TRP A 162 8.40 -14.83 12.85
C TRP A 162 8.40 -14.95 11.32
N HIS A 163 9.21 -15.84 10.72
CA HIS A 163 9.24 -16.05 9.27
C HIS A 163 7.87 -16.42 8.69
N TRP A 164 7.02 -17.13 9.46
CA TRP A 164 5.70 -17.55 9.00
C TRP A 164 4.73 -16.40 8.76
N ILE A 165 4.95 -15.24 9.39
CA ILE A 165 4.10 -14.06 9.16
C ILE A 165 4.22 -13.56 7.71
N PHE A 166 5.34 -13.84 7.06
CA PHE A 166 5.57 -13.54 5.65
C PHE A 166 5.06 -14.67 4.76
N LEU A 167 5.34 -15.92 5.14
CA LEU A 167 4.96 -17.10 4.36
C LEU A 167 3.43 -17.28 4.25
N ILE A 168 2.65 -16.79 5.21
CA ILE A 168 1.17 -16.84 5.15
C ILE A 168 0.60 -16.14 3.92
N ASN A 169 1.31 -15.15 3.36
CA ASN A 169 0.88 -14.44 2.16
C ASN A 169 0.99 -15.29 0.89
N ILE A 170 1.85 -16.32 0.88
CA ILE A 170 2.10 -17.17 -0.29
C ILE A 170 0.84 -17.92 -0.72
N PRO A 171 0.18 -18.74 0.13
CA PRO A 171 -1.02 -19.47 -0.29
C PRO A 171 -2.14 -18.51 -0.73
N ILE A 172 -2.29 -17.38 -0.04
CA ILE A 172 -3.31 -16.38 -0.37
C ILE A 172 -3.03 -15.76 -1.74
N GLY A 173 -1.78 -15.36 -2.00
CA GLY A 173 -1.37 -14.78 -3.27
C GLY A 173 -1.49 -15.76 -4.43
N VAL A 174 -1.13 -17.03 -4.23
CA VAL A 174 -1.31 -18.09 -5.24
C VAL A 174 -2.79 -18.24 -5.60
N LEU A 175 -3.67 -18.32 -4.59
CA LEU A 175 -5.12 -18.33 -4.82
C LEU A 175 -5.59 -17.08 -5.58
N GLY A 176 -5.03 -15.91 -5.29
CA GLY A 176 -5.30 -14.67 -6.02
C GLY A 176 -4.93 -14.70 -7.49
N ILE A 177 -3.76 -15.24 -7.83
CA ILE A 177 -3.29 -15.38 -9.21
C ILE A 177 -4.18 -16.35 -9.99
N LEU A 178 -4.58 -17.46 -9.35
CA LEU A 178 -5.48 -18.44 -9.94
C LEU A 178 -6.89 -17.85 -10.14
N ALA A 179 -7.48 -17.28 -9.09
CA ALA A 179 -8.82 -16.70 -9.12
C ALA A 179 -8.91 -15.54 -10.12
N SER A 180 -7.92 -14.64 -10.14
CA SER A 180 -7.88 -13.51 -11.09
C SER A 180 -7.95 -13.95 -12.55
N GLY A 181 -7.40 -15.11 -12.91
CA GLY A 181 -7.47 -15.65 -14.27
C GLY A 181 -8.87 -15.96 -14.77
N SER A 182 -9.76 -16.36 -13.86
CA SER A 182 -11.13 -16.74 -14.19
C SER A 182 -12.11 -15.56 -14.19
N VAL A 183 -11.69 -14.43 -13.60
CA VAL A 183 -12.60 -13.32 -13.27
C VAL A 183 -12.18 -12.00 -13.92
N MET A 184 -10.87 -11.72 -14.03
CA MET A 184 -10.36 -10.45 -14.52
C MET A 184 -10.01 -10.55 -16.00
N ASN A 185 -10.64 -9.69 -16.81
CA ASN A 185 -10.30 -9.55 -18.22
C ASN A 185 -9.01 -8.74 -18.37
N ASN A 186 -8.15 -9.14 -19.32
CA ASN A 186 -6.91 -8.41 -19.60
C ASN A 186 -7.17 -7.21 -20.52
N ILE A 187 -7.73 -6.15 -19.94
CA ILE A 187 -8.07 -4.92 -20.68
C ILE A 187 -6.80 -4.06 -20.75
N LYS A 188 -6.38 -3.75 -21.99
CA LYS A 188 -5.29 -2.81 -22.28
C LYS A 188 -5.90 -1.46 -22.68
N GLY A 189 -5.26 -0.38 -22.25
CA GLY A 189 -5.61 0.98 -22.66
C GLY A 189 -4.62 1.51 -23.69
N GLU A 190 -4.85 2.74 -24.13
CA GLU A 190 -3.83 3.51 -24.84
C GLU A 190 -2.79 3.98 -23.82
N ALA A 191 -1.54 3.57 -23.99
CA ALA A 191 -0.45 3.95 -23.10
C ALA A 191 0.53 4.83 -23.85
N GLU A 192 0.54 6.11 -23.51
CA GLU A 192 1.54 7.05 -23.99
C GLU A 192 2.89 6.84 -23.28
N LYS A 193 3.91 7.58 -23.72
CA LYS A 193 5.25 7.50 -23.13
C LYS A 193 5.18 7.94 -21.67
N LEU A 194 5.85 7.18 -20.79
CA LEU A 194 5.93 7.55 -19.38
C LEU A 194 6.79 8.79 -19.21
N ASP A 195 6.23 9.81 -18.57
CA ASP A 195 6.94 10.98 -18.11
C ASP A 195 7.82 10.65 -16.89
N TRP A 196 9.04 10.18 -17.16
CA TRP A 196 10.02 9.82 -16.13
C TRP A 196 10.42 11.00 -15.25
N THR A 197 10.49 12.21 -15.82
CA THR A 197 10.89 13.41 -15.08
C THR A 197 9.82 13.81 -14.07
N GLY A 198 8.55 13.88 -14.50
CA GLY A 198 7.44 14.16 -13.59
C GLY A 198 7.25 13.04 -12.57
N PHE A 199 7.43 11.77 -12.98
CA PHE A 199 7.43 10.64 -12.05
C PHE A 199 8.50 10.79 -10.96
N LEU A 200 9.76 11.05 -11.31
CA LEU A 200 10.84 11.16 -10.33
C LEU A 200 10.63 12.35 -9.38
N LEU A 201 10.19 13.50 -9.89
CA LEU A 201 9.87 14.67 -9.06
C LEU A 201 8.73 14.37 -8.08
N PHE A 202 7.62 13.81 -8.58
CA PHE A 202 6.45 13.49 -7.78
C PHE A 202 6.74 12.40 -6.74
N ALA A 203 7.36 11.30 -7.17
CA ALA A 203 7.62 10.15 -6.34
C ALA A 203 8.67 10.45 -5.28
N SER A 204 9.75 11.18 -5.61
CA SER A 204 10.75 11.61 -4.64
C SER A 204 10.19 12.63 -3.64
N GLY A 205 9.34 13.55 -4.09
CA GLY A 205 8.66 14.48 -3.20
C GLY A 205 7.72 13.77 -2.22
N LEU A 206 6.96 12.79 -2.71
CA LEU A 206 6.07 11.97 -1.87
C LEU A 206 6.86 11.14 -0.85
N VAL A 207 7.93 10.46 -1.29
CA VAL A 207 8.84 9.70 -0.41
C VAL A 207 9.46 10.61 0.64
N GLY A 208 9.94 11.80 0.27
CA GLY A 208 10.52 12.77 1.20
C GLY A 208 9.53 13.25 2.26
N ILE A 209 8.28 13.53 1.87
CA ILE A 209 7.24 13.91 2.83
C ILE A 209 6.87 12.75 3.74
N THR A 210 6.66 11.55 3.20
CA THR A 210 6.33 10.37 4.00
C THR A 210 7.44 10.03 5.00
N LEU A 211 8.70 9.99 4.54
CA LEU A 211 9.88 9.83 5.40
C LEU A 211 9.94 10.90 6.49
N GLY A 212 9.78 12.16 6.10
CA GLY A 212 9.85 13.27 7.04
C GLY A 212 8.76 13.21 8.12
N LEU A 213 7.54 12.79 7.76
CA LEU A 213 6.45 12.59 8.71
C LEU A 213 6.69 11.39 9.64
N ASP A 214 7.22 10.29 9.11
CA ASP A 214 7.57 9.11 9.92
C ASP A 214 8.68 9.46 10.93
N LEU A 215 9.72 10.18 10.50
CA LEU A 215 10.82 10.63 11.35
C LEU A 215 10.41 11.69 12.39
N LEU A 216 9.37 12.48 12.13
CA LEU A 216 8.80 13.40 13.13
C LEU A 216 8.15 12.66 14.30
N GLY A 217 7.62 11.45 14.06
CA GLY A 217 7.03 10.61 15.09
C GLY A 217 8.07 9.97 16.03
N GLU A 218 9.35 9.94 15.65
CA GLU A 218 10.42 9.34 16.42
C GLU A 218 11.22 10.41 17.20
N SER A 219 11.24 10.29 18.52
CA SER A 219 11.88 11.27 19.42
C SER A 219 13.42 11.25 19.43
N GLN A 220 14.06 10.29 18.74
CA GLN A 220 15.51 10.08 18.79
C GLN A 220 16.29 10.60 17.57
N HIS A 221 15.61 11.06 16.52
CA HIS A 221 16.27 11.57 15.32
C HIS A 221 16.61 13.06 15.43
N ASN A 222 17.68 13.48 14.77
CA ASN A 222 18.10 14.88 14.74
C ASN A 222 17.03 15.74 14.06
N SER A 223 16.39 16.62 14.84
CA SER A 223 15.31 17.51 14.37
C SER A 223 15.68 18.26 13.09
N SER A 224 16.93 18.72 12.96
CA SER A 224 17.38 19.45 11.77
C SER A 224 17.37 18.58 10.51
N VAL A 225 17.69 17.29 10.61
CA VAL A 225 17.64 16.35 9.49
C VAL A 225 16.20 16.09 9.07
N THR A 226 15.32 15.83 10.05
CA THR A 226 13.88 15.60 9.82
C THR A 226 13.23 16.79 9.11
N TYR A 227 13.46 18.02 9.59
CA TYR A 227 12.93 19.22 8.94
C TYR A 227 13.52 19.44 7.54
N SER A 228 14.81 19.12 7.33
CA SER A 228 15.43 19.25 6.01
C SER A 228 14.80 18.30 5.00
N ILE A 229 14.56 17.04 5.38
CA ILE A 229 13.90 16.04 4.52
C ILE A 229 12.47 16.48 4.16
N LEU A 230 11.71 17.00 5.13
CA LEU A 230 10.38 17.55 4.89
C LEU A 230 10.39 18.72 3.92
N VAL A 231 11.29 19.69 4.13
CA VAL A 231 11.41 20.87 3.26
C VAL A 231 11.78 20.43 1.85
N VAL A 232 12.74 19.52 1.69
CA VAL A 232 13.13 19.00 0.38
C VAL A 232 11.97 18.26 -0.29
N GLY A 233 11.23 17.44 0.44
CA GLY A 233 10.03 16.75 -0.08
C GLY A 233 8.95 17.73 -0.57
N ILE A 234 8.68 18.78 0.20
CA ILE A 234 7.75 19.85 -0.18
C ILE A 234 8.26 20.58 -1.43
N LEU A 235 9.54 20.96 -1.48
CA LEU A 235 10.13 21.66 -2.61
C LEU A 235 10.05 20.81 -3.90
N LEU A 236 10.29 19.50 -3.82
CA LEU A 236 10.15 18.58 -4.96
C LEU A 236 8.71 18.50 -5.47
N LEU A 237 7.72 18.45 -4.57
CA LEU A 237 6.31 18.51 -4.99
C LEU A 237 5.91 19.87 -5.57
N VAL A 238 6.44 20.97 -5.04
CA VAL A 238 6.23 22.31 -5.62
C VAL A 238 6.86 22.40 -7.01
N ALA A 239 8.07 21.85 -7.19
CA ALA A 239 8.72 21.75 -8.49
C ALA A 239 7.90 20.90 -9.46
N TYR A 240 7.34 19.77 -9.00
CA TYR A 240 6.40 18.97 -9.79
C TYR A 240 5.17 19.78 -10.22
N CYS A 241 4.57 20.58 -9.33
CA CYS A 241 3.45 21.44 -9.68
C CYS A 241 3.81 22.47 -10.76
N GLY A 242 5.03 23.03 -10.71
CA GLY A 242 5.53 23.91 -11.76
C GLY A 242 5.71 23.20 -13.10
N TYR A 243 6.29 22.00 -13.08
CA TYR A 243 6.51 21.16 -14.25
C TYR A 243 5.19 20.70 -14.90
N ALA A 244 4.27 20.15 -14.11
CA ALA A 244 2.99 19.61 -14.56
C ALA A 244 2.01 20.69 -15.05
N LYS A 245 2.26 21.97 -14.78
CA LYS A 245 1.44 23.07 -15.31
C LYS A 245 1.63 23.26 -16.81
N ASN A 246 2.81 22.94 -17.33
CA ASN A 246 3.19 23.17 -18.72
C ASN A 246 3.31 21.88 -19.54
N ASN A 247 3.05 20.72 -18.94
CA ASN A 247 3.19 19.42 -19.59
C ASN A 247 1.87 18.65 -19.57
N GLU A 248 1.30 18.36 -20.74
CA GLU A 248 0.05 17.63 -20.90
C GLU A 248 0.21 16.13 -20.63
N ASP A 249 1.43 15.59 -20.83
CA ASP A 249 1.79 14.19 -20.59
C ASP A 249 2.17 13.90 -19.12
N ALA A 250 1.96 14.86 -18.21
CA ALA A 250 2.33 14.71 -16.81
C ALA A 250 1.57 13.55 -16.15
N ILE A 251 2.26 12.77 -15.31
CA ILE A 251 1.70 11.58 -14.64
C ILE A 251 0.42 11.86 -13.85
N LEU A 252 0.31 13.06 -13.28
CA LEU A 252 -0.89 13.61 -12.68
C LEU A 252 -1.17 15.00 -13.28
N PRO A 253 -2.05 15.10 -14.28
CA PRO A 253 -2.37 16.38 -14.91
C PRO A 253 -3.11 17.27 -13.92
N LEU A 254 -2.57 18.48 -13.69
CA LEU A 254 -3.14 19.43 -12.73
C LEU A 254 -4.54 19.93 -13.12
N SER A 255 -4.93 19.75 -14.40
CA SER A 255 -6.26 20.05 -14.91
C SER A 255 -7.36 19.29 -14.15
N LEU A 256 -7.08 18.10 -13.61
CA LEU A 256 -8.02 17.33 -12.78
C LEU A 256 -8.45 18.09 -11.52
N PHE A 257 -7.54 18.88 -10.91
CA PHE A 257 -7.85 19.69 -9.73
C PHE A 257 -8.78 20.88 -10.01
N ARG A 258 -8.97 21.25 -11.28
CA ARG A 258 -9.96 22.25 -11.69
C ARG A 258 -11.39 21.71 -11.55
N THR A 259 -11.56 20.39 -11.62
CA THR A 259 -12.86 19.73 -11.47
C THR A 259 -13.29 19.75 -10.01
N ARG A 260 -14.39 20.46 -9.70
CA ARG A 260 -14.89 20.66 -8.33
C ARG A 260 -15.09 19.34 -7.58
N THR A 261 -15.67 18.32 -8.23
CA THR A 261 -15.91 17.01 -7.63
C THR A 261 -14.62 16.28 -7.28
N PHE A 262 -13.60 16.35 -8.14
CA PHE A 262 -12.28 15.77 -7.88
C PHE A 262 -11.59 16.45 -6.69
N ARG A 263 -11.57 17.79 -6.67
CA ARG A 263 -10.95 18.57 -5.58
C ARG A 263 -11.63 18.31 -4.24
N LEU A 264 -12.97 18.37 -4.19
CA LEU A 264 -13.72 18.08 -2.97
C LEU A 264 -13.53 16.62 -2.53
N GLY A 265 -13.47 15.68 -3.48
CA GLY A 265 -13.20 14.28 -3.21
C GLY A 265 -11.83 14.04 -2.56
N ILE A 266 -10.77 14.65 -3.08
CA ILE A 266 -9.42 14.54 -2.49
C ILE A 266 -9.38 15.15 -1.09
N ILE A 267 -9.93 16.37 -0.91
CA ILE A 267 -9.95 17.02 0.40
C ILE A 267 -10.71 16.16 1.41
N ALA A 268 -11.93 15.70 1.06
CA ALA A 268 -12.71 14.81 1.91
C ALA A 268 -11.96 13.51 2.23
N ASN A 269 -11.30 12.90 1.23
CA ASN A 269 -10.52 11.68 1.43
C ASN A 269 -9.33 11.89 2.37
N ILE A 270 -8.62 13.02 2.29
CA ILE A 270 -7.54 13.36 3.22
C ILE A 270 -8.09 13.47 4.64
N PHE A 271 -9.20 14.21 4.84
CA PHE A 271 -9.84 14.33 6.16
C PHE A 271 -10.29 12.98 6.71
N ILE A 272 -10.99 12.16 5.91
CA ILE A 272 -11.43 10.82 6.31
C ILE A 272 -10.25 9.95 6.70
N ARG A 273 -9.14 9.97 5.93
CA ARG A 273 -7.96 9.16 6.25
C ARG A 273 -7.24 9.63 7.51
N LEU A 274 -7.12 10.95 7.72
CA LEU A 274 -6.55 11.50 8.95
C LEU A 274 -7.41 11.14 10.17
N SER A 275 -8.72 11.31 10.07
CA SER A 275 -9.66 10.95 11.15
C SER A 275 -9.65 9.44 11.42
N ALA A 276 -9.76 8.60 10.39
CA ALA A 276 -9.76 7.14 10.55
C ALA A 276 -8.45 6.61 11.14
N SER A 277 -7.31 7.21 10.77
CA SER A 277 -6.00 6.81 11.33
C SER A 277 -5.78 7.37 12.73
N GLY A 278 -6.31 8.55 13.07
CA GLY A 278 -6.13 9.19 14.38
C GLY A 278 -7.02 8.60 15.48
N VAL A 279 -8.25 8.19 15.16
CA VAL A 279 -9.22 7.70 16.17
C VAL A 279 -8.69 6.53 17.01
N PRO A 280 -8.07 5.46 16.44
CA PRO A 280 -7.50 4.38 17.24
C PRO A 280 -6.41 4.86 18.22
N PHE A 281 -5.54 5.79 17.81
CA PHE A 281 -4.51 6.37 18.67
C PHE A 281 -5.12 7.19 19.80
N PHE A 282 -6.10 8.05 19.50
CA PHE A 282 -6.78 8.83 20.52
C PHE A 282 -7.50 7.94 21.54
N ILE A 283 -8.17 6.88 21.09
CA ILE A 283 -8.82 5.92 21.98
C ILE A 283 -7.77 5.19 22.82
N ALA A 284 -6.73 4.62 22.21
CA ALA A 284 -5.67 3.89 22.92
C ALA A 284 -4.94 4.76 23.96
N PHE A 285 -4.74 6.06 23.68
CA PHE A 285 -4.11 6.99 24.63
C PHE A 285 -5.04 7.40 25.77
N ASN A 286 -6.32 7.66 25.48
CA ASN A 286 -7.27 8.16 26.49
C ASN A 286 -7.88 7.04 27.34
N VAL A 287 -7.98 5.80 26.85
CA VAL A 287 -8.56 4.69 27.61
C VAL A 287 -7.80 4.42 28.92
N PRO A 288 -6.46 4.29 28.96
CA PRO A 288 -5.73 4.13 30.22
C PRO A 288 -5.97 5.29 31.20
N ILE A 289 -6.03 6.52 30.68
CA ILE A 289 -6.24 7.74 31.48
C ILE A 289 -7.67 7.79 32.07
N ILE A 290 -8.69 7.42 31.28
CA ILE A 290 -10.10 7.41 31.70
C ILE A 290 -10.36 6.28 32.71
N PHE A 291 -9.77 5.11 32.48
CA PHE A 291 -9.95 3.93 33.33
C PHE A 291 -8.95 3.83 34.50
N ARG A 292 -8.03 4.80 34.65
CA ARG A 292 -6.94 4.82 35.64
C ARG A 292 -6.16 3.50 35.71
N LEU A 293 -5.82 2.95 34.55
CA LEU A 293 -4.91 1.80 34.40
C LEU A 293 -3.46 2.27 34.29
#